data_AF-A0A6L8A993-F1
#
_entry.id   AF-A0A6L8A993-F1
#
_cell.length_a   1.000
_cell.length_b   1.000
_cell.length_c   1.000
_cell.angle_alpha   90.00
_cell.angle_beta   90.00
_cell.angle_gamma   90.00
#
_symmetry.space_group_name_H-M   'P 1'
#
loop_
_entity.id
_entity.type
_entity.pdbx_description
1 polymer ?
#
loop_
_entity_poly.entity_id
_entity_poly.type
_entity_poly.pdbx_seq_one_letter_code
_entity_poly.pdbx_strand_id
1 'polypeptide(L)'
;MATNVKNLPLGRELFREYLLNEKLFPPGYVGSREEFLSRIEEEHERLGGLHSKVKYPLGSLRKALAQLRDLGYYENPTTNSWRRIAVTTEHATQNQILVNYRKAPPLAVDPSKPITVGKGGEAIYAWYLPQYLKDVGHFPMKIGKTSSSVEVRITEQVGYLPEKPVIGFVLCTDHSNEWERLLHTVLKLMHRSCPSAVGTEWYETTPEELAEIVHQLQALISNDHEPEPAE
;
A
#
# COMPACT_ATOMS: atom_id res chain seq x y z
N MET A 1 -13.06 5.15 -12.74
CA MET A 1 -12.55 4.16 -13.70
C MET A 1 -13.40 2.90 -13.54
N ALA A 2 -13.74 2.19 -14.63
CA ALA A 2 -14.57 0.99 -14.55
C ALA A 2 -13.67 -0.25 -14.50
N THR A 3 -13.43 -0.76 -13.29
CA THR A 3 -12.77 -2.04 -13.08
C THR A 3 -13.63 -3.13 -13.73
N ASN A 4 -13.03 -3.97 -14.59
CA ASN A 4 -13.76 -5.08 -15.20
C ASN A 4 -13.99 -6.16 -14.12
N VAL A 5 -15.17 -6.13 -13.52
CA VAL A 5 -15.56 -7.04 -12.42
C VAL A 5 -16.30 -8.29 -12.91
N LYS A 6 -16.40 -8.50 -14.23
CA LYS A 6 -17.17 -9.59 -14.79
C LYS A 6 -16.67 -10.94 -14.29
N ASN A 7 -17.56 -11.74 -13.69
CA ASN A 7 -17.29 -13.04 -13.06
C ASN A 7 -16.33 -13.02 -11.86
N LEU A 8 -16.00 -11.85 -11.31
CA LEU A 8 -15.19 -11.75 -10.08
C LEU A 8 -16.08 -11.68 -8.85
N PRO A 9 -15.72 -12.34 -7.73
CA PRO A 9 -16.43 -12.17 -6.47
C PRO A 9 -16.14 -10.81 -5.85
N LEU A 10 -17.09 -10.29 -5.06
CA LEU A 10 -16.89 -9.06 -4.30
C LEU A 10 -15.81 -9.23 -3.22
N GLY A 11 -14.58 -8.86 -3.57
CA GLY A 11 -13.38 -8.93 -2.73
C GLY A 11 -13.03 -7.61 -2.03
N ARG A 12 -12.03 -7.67 -1.13
CA ARG A 12 -11.60 -6.53 -0.30
C ARG A 12 -11.19 -5.29 -1.12
N GLU A 13 -10.44 -5.48 -2.20
CA GLU A 13 -9.95 -4.37 -3.02
C GLU A 13 -11.09 -3.64 -3.75
N LEU A 14 -12.11 -4.39 -4.18
CA LEU A 14 -13.27 -3.83 -4.87
C LEU A 14 -14.11 -2.94 -3.96
N PHE A 15 -14.24 -3.26 -2.67
CA PHE A 15 -14.93 -2.39 -1.71
C PHE A 15 -14.37 -0.97 -1.70
N ARG A 16 -13.03 -0.84 -1.70
CA ARG A 16 -12.39 0.47 -1.72
C ARG A 16 -12.66 1.22 -3.01
N GLU A 17 -12.61 0.53 -4.15
CA GLU A 17 -12.90 1.13 -5.45
C GLU A 17 -14.34 1.64 -5.56
N TYR A 18 -15.31 0.85 -5.10
CA TYR A 18 -16.71 1.28 -5.09
C TYR A 18 -16.95 2.46 -4.15
N LEU A 19 -16.36 2.45 -2.95
CA LEU A 19 -16.46 3.58 -2.03
C LEU A 19 -15.85 4.86 -2.63
N LEU A 20 -14.76 4.75 -3.39
CA LEU A 20 -14.17 5.91 -4.09
C LEU A 20 -14.95 6.34 -5.34
N ASN A 21 -15.95 5.58 -5.80
CA ASN A 21 -16.74 5.94 -6.97
C ASN A 21 -17.73 7.07 -6.65
N GLU A 22 -17.46 8.28 -7.14
CA GLU A 22 -18.30 9.47 -6.93
C GLU A 22 -19.70 9.35 -7.52
N LYS A 23 -19.88 8.51 -8.54
CA LYS A 23 -21.22 8.24 -9.10
C LYS A 23 -22.07 7.40 -8.15
N LEU A 24 -21.43 6.51 -7.39
CA LEU A 24 -22.12 5.63 -6.44
C LEU A 24 -22.34 6.34 -5.09
N PHE A 25 -21.33 7.08 -4.65
CA PHE A 25 -21.36 7.86 -3.41
C PHE A 25 -20.84 9.27 -3.70
N PRO A 26 -21.69 10.27 -3.96
CA PRO A 26 -21.22 11.64 -4.16
C PRO A 26 -20.67 12.25 -2.85
N PRO A 27 -19.80 13.28 -2.91
CA PRO A 27 -19.42 14.04 -1.73
C PRO A 27 -20.64 14.53 -0.94
N GLY A 28 -20.60 14.40 0.39
CA GLY A 28 -21.73 14.69 1.27
C GLY A 28 -22.72 13.53 1.44
N TYR A 29 -22.58 12.42 0.69
CA TYR A 29 -23.39 11.23 0.91
C TYR A 29 -23.24 10.71 2.34
N VAL A 30 -24.36 10.44 3.01
CA VAL A 30 -24.42 9.87 4.37
C VAL A 30 -25.19 8.56 4.31
N GLY A 31 -24.66 7.51 4.93
CA GLY A 31 -25.33 6.22 5.02
C GLY A 31 -24.82 5.33 6.14
N SER A 32 -25.63 4.35 6.51
CA SER A 32 -25.27 3.23 7.36
C SER A 32 -24.41 2.21 6.62
N ARG A 33 -23.73 1.31 7.35
CA ARG A 33 -22.87 0.28 6.75
C ARG A 33 -23.68 -0.65 5.85
N GLU A 34 -24.91 -0.93 6.22
CA GLU A 34 -25.85 -1.77 5.50
C GLU A 34 -26.26 -1.11 4.18
N GLU A 35 -26.51 0.20 4.18
CA GLU A 35 -26.82 0.95 2.95
C GLU A 35 -25.61 1.04 2.00
N PHE A 36 -24.41 1.24 2.54
CA PHE A 36 -23.19 1.18 1.73
C PHE A 36 -23.00 -0.22 1.12
N LEU A 37 -23.21 -1.27 1.91
CA LEU A 37 -23.07 -2.65 1.44
C LEU A 37 -24.06 -2.97 0.31
N SER A 38 -25.35 -2.68 0.53
CA SER A 38 -26.40 -2.94 -0.47
C SER A 38 -26.09 -2.28 -1.81
N ARG A 39 -25.72 -0.99 -1.79
CA ARG A 39 -25.39 -0.25 -3.02
C ARG A 39 -24.15 -0.79 -3.74
N ILE A 40 -23.16 -1.25 -2.98
CA ILE A 40 -21.95 -1.85 -3.56
C ILE A 40 -22.28 -3.19 -4.21
N GLU A 41 -23.09 -4.02 -3.54
CA GLU A 41 -23.52 -5.33 -4.06
C GLU A 41 -24.36 -5.17 -5.32
N GLU A 42 -25.34 -4.25 -5.31
CA GLU A 42 -26.18 -3.93 -6.46
C GLU A 42 -25.34 -3.46 -7.67
N GLU A 43 -24.39 -2.54 -7.45
CA GLU A 43 -23.53 -2.05 -8.53
C GLU A 43 -22.56 -3.13 -9.02
N HIS A 44 -22.08 -4.00 -8.13
CA HIS A 44 -21.20 -5.10 -8.48
C HIS A 44 -21.91 -6.13 -9.36
N GLU A 45 -23.13 -6.52 -9.00
CA GLU A 45 -23.97 -7.40 -9.81
C GLU A 45 -24.35 -6.77 -11.14
N ARG A 46 -24.71 -5.47 -11.15
CA ARG A 46 -25.02 -4.73 -12.38
C ARG A 46 -23.86 -4.74 -13.38
N LEU A 47 -22.62 -4.77 -12.88
CA LEU A 47 -21.41 -4.85 -13.70
C LEU A 47 -21.00 -6.30 -14.06
N GLY A 48 -21.81 -7.30 -13.69
CA GLY A 48 -21.59 -8.71 -14.00
C GLY A 48 -20.68 -9.44 -13.00
N GLY A 49 -20.48 -8.86 -11.82
CA GLY A 49 -19.77 -9.50 -10.70
C GLY A 49 -20.57 -10.61 -10.05
N LEU A 50 -19.88 -11.51 -9.36
CA LEU A 50 -20.50 -12.60 -8.60
C LEU A 50 -20.78 -12.15 -7.18
N HIS A 51 -21.96 -12.50 -6.67
CA HIS A 51 -22.29 -12.31 -5.27
C HIS A 51 -21.26 -13.00 -4.37
N SER A 52 -20.93 -12.39 -3.23
CA SER A 52 -19.94 -12.96 -2.32
C SER A 52 -20.47 -14.28 -1.74
N LYS A 53 -19.72 -15.38 -1.90
CA LYS A 53 -20.05 -16.66 -1.25
C LYS A 53 -19.75 -16.65 0.26
N VAL A 54 -19.11 -15.60 0.77
CA VAL A 54 -18.65 -15.50 2.16
C VAL A 54 -19.70 -14.81 3.01
N LYS A 55 -20.03 -15.37 4.17
CA LYS A 55 -21.02 -14.87 5.14
C LYS A 55 -20.65 -13.52 5.80
N TYR A 56 -19.55 -12.86 5.40
CA TYR A 56 -18.96 -11.71 6.12
C TYR A 56 -18.39 -10.57 5.22
N PRO A 57 -19.09 -10.09 4.17
CA PRO A 57 -18.64 -8.91 3.40
C PRO A 57 -18.53 -7.64 4.25
N LEU A 58 -19.30 -7.56 5.34
CA LEU A 58 -19.30 -6.44 6.28
C LEU A 58 -17.93 -6.20 6.94
N GLY A 59 -17.12 -7.24 7.15
CA GLY A 59 -15.77 -7.10 7.72
C GLY A 59 -14.81 -6.38 6.76
N SER A 60 -14.91 -6.68 5.46
CA SER A 60 -14.15 -6.01 4.41
C SER A 60 -14.60 -4.56 4.24
N LEU A 61 -15.91 -4.31 4.22
CA LEU A 61 -16.47 -2.96 4.19
C LEU A 61 -15.98 -2.11 5.37
N ARG A 62 -16.01 -2.64 6.59
CA ARG A 62 -15.54 -1.92 7.80
C ARG A 62 -14.08 -1.52 7.69
N LYS A 63 -13.22 -2.42 7.21
CA LYS A 63 -11.80 -2.13 7.00
C LYS A 63 -11.59 -1.07 5.93
N ALA A 64 -12.32 -1.17 4.82
CA ALA A 64 -12.24 -0.19 3.73
C ALA A 64 -12.70 1.20 4.16
N LEU A 65 -13.83 1.31 4.87
CA LEU A 65 -14.33 2.58 5.41
C LEU A 65 -13.37 3.19 6.44
N ALA A 66 -12.81 2.38 7.34
CA ALA A 66 -11.81 2.85 8.30
C ALA A 66 -10.57 3.40 7.59
N GLN A 67 -10.04 2.65 6.61
CA GLN A 67 -8.91 3.09 5.79
C GLN A 67 -9.20 4.39 5.06
N LEU A 68 -10.38 4.50 4.42
CA LEU A 68 -10.74 5.69 3.67
C LEU A 68 -11.02 6.91 4.56
N ARG A 69 -11.44 6.69 5.82
CA ARG A 69 -11.51 7.76 6.82
C ARG A 69 -10.13 8.25 7.21
N ASP A 70 -9.19 7.34 7.45
CA ASP A 70 -7.82 7.71 7.78
C ASP A 70 -7.15 8.47 6.60
N LEU A 71 -7.60 8.22 5.37
CA LEU A 71 -7.24 8.97 4.15
C LEU A 71 -8.05 10.26 3.91
N GLY A 72 -8.94 10.64 4.82
CA GLY A 72 -9.74 11.87 4.72
C GLY A 72 -10.90 11.83 3.71
N TYR A 73 -11.21 10.68 3.10
CA TYR A 73 -12.35 10.54 2.17
C TYR A 73 -13.69 10.35 2.88
N TYR A 74 -13.66 9.88 4.12
CA TYR A 74 -14.85 9.62 4.90
C TYR A 74 -14.69 10.13 6.33
N GLU A 75 -15.79 10.49 6.95
CA GLU A 75 -15.90 10.67 8.38
C GLU A 75 -16.99 9.75 8.93
N ASN A 76 -17.01 9.58 10.25
CA ASN A 76 -18.01 8.78 10.93
C ASN A 76 -18.73 9.66 11.96
N PRO A 77 -19.75 10.45 11.54
CA PRO A 77 -20.41 11.43 12.40
C PRO A 77 -21.06 10.80 13.64
N THR A 78 -21.50 9.54 13.52
CA THR A 78 -22.02 8.74 14.63
C THR A 78 -21.53 7.30 14.51
N THR A 79 -21.70 6.48 15.54
CA THR A 79 -21.26 5.07 15.56
C THR A 79 -21.82 4.20 14.43
N ASN A 80 -22.94 4.62 13.83
CA ASN A 80 -23.67 3.88 12.78
C ASN A 80 -23.82 4.65 11.46
N SER A 81 -23.12 5.77 11.27
CA SER A 81 -23.26 6.58 10.07
C SER A 81 -21.90 7.02 9.55
N TRP A 82 -21.70 6.88 8.24
CA TRP A 82 -20.51 7.31 7.52
C TRP A 82 -20.89 8.39 6.51
N ARG A 83 -20.09 9.45 6.44
CA ARG A 83 -20.26 10.54 5.47
C ARG A 83 -19.06 10.59 4.53
N ARG A 84 -19.29 10.70 3.23
CA ARG A 84 -18.23 10.97 2.24
C ARG A 84 -17.85 12.45 2.29
N ILE A 85 -16.56 12.73 2.40
CA ILE A 85 -16.00 14.08 2.43
C ILE A 85 -15.66 14.54 1.01
N ALA A 86 -15.86 15.83 0.73
CA ALA A 86 -15.35 16.45 -0.49
C ALA A 86 -13.82 16.60 -0.35
N VAL A 87 -13.07 15.97 -1.26
CA VAL A 87 -11.61 16.05 -1.25
C VAL A 87 -11.19 17.50 -1.52
N THR A 88 -10.57 18.16 -0.55
CA THR A 88 -9.99 19.51 -0.72
C THR A 88 -8.65 19.43 -1.46
N THR A 89 -8.18 20.56 -1.99
CA THR A 89 -6.96 20.66 -2.83
C THR A 89 -5.69 20.10 -2.15
N GLU A 90 -5.56 20.19 -0.82
CA GLU A 90 -4.44 19.58 -0.06
C GLU A 90 -4.52 18.05 -0.02
N HIS A 91 -5.72 17.49 0.18
CA HIS A 91 -5.94 16.05 0.09
C HIS A 91 -5.78 15.56 -1.36
N ALA A 92 -6.09 16.38 -2.36
CA ALA A 92 -5.90 16.04 -3.77
C ALA A 92 -4.43 15.82 -4.12
N THR A 93 -3.49 16.61 -3.59
CA THR A 93 -2.04 16.43 -3.82
C THR A 93 -1.51 15.13 -3.23
N GLN A 94 -1.88 14.81 -1.97
CA GLN A 94 -1.54 13.50 -1.36
C GLN A 94 -2.16 12.33 -2.13
N ASN A 95 -3.38 12.49 -2.63
CA ASN A 95 -4.06 11.46 -3.40
C ASN A 95 -3.55 11.33 -4.84
N GLN A 96 -3.06 12.40 -5.46
CA GLN A 96 -2.48 12.37 -6.79
C GLN A 96 -1.14 11.64 -6.79
N ILE A 97 -0.35 11.80 -5.72
CA ILE A 97 0.83 10.98 -5.44
C ILE A 97 0.42 9.50 -5.36
N LEU A 98 -0.55 9.13 -4.51
CA LEU A 98 -1.03 7.74 -4.34
C LEU A 98 -1.65 7.11 -5.60
N VAL A 99 -2.34 7.90 -6.45
CA VAL A 99 -2.95 7.42 -7.71
C VAL A 99 -1.90 7.20 -8.79
N ASN A 100 -0.83 8.02 -8.83
CA ASN A 100 0.28 7.82 -9.76
C ASN A 100 1.07 6.54 -9.44
N TYR A 101 1.29 6.21 -8.15
CA TYR A 101 1.92 4.96 -7.73
C TYR A 101 1.16 3.69 -8.18
N ARG A 102 -0.19 3.75 -8.26
CA ARG A 102 -1.02 2.60 -8.64
C ARG A 102 -1.01 2.27 -10.14
N LYS A 103 -0.52 3.18 -11.00
CA LYS A 103 -0.52 3.01 -12.45
C LYS A 103 0.78 2.45 -13.02
N ALA A 104 1.82 2.29 -12.20
CA ALA A 104 3.05 1.65 -12.66
C ALA A 104 2.75 0.19 -13.04
N PRO A 105 2.98 -0.23 -14.30
CA PRO A 105 2.86 -1.63 -14.66
C PRO A 105 3.86 -2.45 -13.84
N PRO A 106 3.50 -3.66 -13.39
CA PRO A 106 4.47 -4.54 -12.75
C PRO A 106 5.58 -4.84 -13.76
N LEU A 107 6.80 -4.42 -13.44
CA LEU A 107 7.97 -4.86 -14.18
C LEU A 107 8.16 -6.35 -13.88
N ALA A 108 8.39 -7.15 -14.91
CA ALA A 108 8.66 -8.57 -14.74
C ALA A 108 9.98 -8.72 -13.97
N VAL A 109 9.91 -9.10 -12.69
CA VAL A 109 11.09 -9.27 -11.85
C VAL A 109 11.74 -10.60 -12.18
N ASP A 110 13.04 -10.56 -12.45
CA ASP A 110 13.89 -11.74 -12.33
C ASP A 110 14.13 -11.98 -10.83
N PRO A 111 13.55 -13.03 -10.22
CA PRO A 111 13.69 -13.30 -8.79
C PRO A 111 15.14 -13.64 -8.39
N SER A 112 16.08 -13.73 -9.35
CA SER A 112 17.49 -13.99 -9.09
C SER A 112 18.31 -12.77 -8.68
N LYS A 113 17.78 -11.54 -8.84
CA LYS A 113 18.53 -10.31 -8.48
C LYS A 113 17.65 -9.26 -7.81
N PRO A 114 18.06 -8.74 -6.63
CA PRO A 114 17.35 -7.62 -6.02
C PRO A 114 17.50 -6.35 -6.85
N ILE A 115 16.50 -5.47 -6.78
CA ILE A 115 16.65 -4.07 -7.21
C ILE A 115 17.53 -3.37 -6.19
N THR A 116 18.71 -2.91 -6.61
CA THR A 116 19.67 -2.22 -5.75
C THR A 116 19.81 -0.76 -6.15
N VAL A 117 19.66 0.14 -5.19
CA VAL A 117 19.77 1.60 -5.37
C VAL A 117 20.67 2.23 -4.31
N GLY A 118 21.18 3.44 -4.57
CA GLY A 118 21.99 4.20 -3.62
C GLY A 118 23.44 3.73 -3.49
N LYS A 119 24.16 4.34 -2.54
CA LYS A 119 25.57 4.05 -2.18
C LYS A 119 25.73 4.31 -0.68
N GLY A 120 26.59 3.54 -0.03
CA GLY A 120 26.91 3.70 1.39
C GLY A 120 27.37 2.39 2.03
N GLY A 121 27.87 2.47 3.25
CA GLY A 121 28.36 1.32 4.02
C GLY A 121 27.25 0.51 4.71
N GLU A 122 26.05 1.07 4.84
CA GLU A 122 24.88 0.44 5.43
C GLU A 122 23.81 0.15 4.38
N ALA A 123 22.81 -0.66 4.72
CA ALA A 123 21.74 -1.02 3.80
C ALA A 123 20.37 -1.13 4.47
N ILE A 124 19.34 -0.67 3.76
CA ILE A 124 17.96 -1.11 3.94
C ILE A 124 17.71 -2.25 2.97
N TYR A 125 17.00 -3.28 3.40
CA TYR A 125 16.63 -4.40 2.55
C TYR A 125 15.16 -4.76 2.73
N ALA A 126 14.56 -5.30 1.66
CA ALA A 126 13.26 -5.93 1.74
C ALA A 126 13.33 -7.36 1.20
N TRP A 127 12.80 -8.30 1.97
CA TRP A 127 12.72 -9.71 1.59
C TRP A 127 11.31 -10.27 1.75
N TYR A 128 11.03 -11.34 1.02
CA TYR A 128 9.75 -12.04 1.04
C TYR A 128 9.96 -13.55 0.95
N LEU A 129 8.90 -14.31 1.20
CA LEU A 129 8.89 -15.75 0.94
C LEU A 129 8.25 -16.04 -0.42
N PRO A 130 8.81 -16.95 -1.24
CA PRO A 130 8.26 -17.30 -2.55
C PRO A 130 6.77 -17.61 -2.52
N GLN A 131 6.27 -18.31 -1.48
CA GLN A 131 4.84 -18.58 -1.30
C GLN A 131 3.92 -17.36 -1.24
N TYR A 132 4.44 -16.14 -1.08
CA TYR A 132 3.66 -14.90 -1.10
C TYR A 132 3.39 -14.38 -2.51
N LEU A 133 4.11 -14.88 -3.51
CA LEU A 133 3.88 -14.62 -4.93
C LEU A 133 2.67 -15.42 -5.42
N LYS A 134 1.48 -15.16 -4.88
CA LYS A 134 0.26 -15.91 -5.25
C LYS A 134 -0.54 -15.27 -6.36
N ASP A 135 -0.39 -13.98 -6.63
CA ASP A 135 -1.15 -13.24 -7.65
C ASP A 135 -0.38 -12.01 -8.18
N VAL A 136 -0.89 -11.41 -9.27
CA VAL A 136 -0.40 -10.12 -9.80
C VAL A 136 -0.73 -9.01 -8.80
N GLY A 137 0.29 -8.38 -8.19
CA GLY A 137 0.10 -7.24 -7.30
C GLY A 137 1.12 -7.15 -6.16
N HIS A 138 0.78 -6.36 -5.15
CA HIS A 138 1.52 -6.20 -3.90
C HIS A 138 1.51 -7.50 -3.09
N PHE A 139 2.62 -7.79 -2.41
CA PHE A 139 2.74 -8.94 -1.52
C PHE A 139 3.49 -8.58 -0.24
N PRO A 140 3.36 -9.38 0.84
CA PRO A 140 4.07 -9.12 2.08
C PRO A 140 5.59 -9.17 1.88
N MET A 141 6.25 -8.04 2.11
CA MET A 141 7.70 -7.93 2.23
C MET A 141 8.06 -7.44 3.62
N LYS A 142 9.07 -8.06 4.24
CA LYS A 142 9.67 -7.58 5.48
C LYS A 142 10.78 -6.61 5.14
N ILE A 143 10.75 -5.43 5.75
CA ILE A 143 11.75 -4.37 5.55
C ILE A 143 12.58 -4.24 6.81
N GLY A 144 13.89 -4.40 6.68
CA GLY A 144 14.84 -4.19 7.77
C GLY A 144 16.09 -3.44 7.31
N LYS A 145 16.99 -3.20 8.25
CA LYS A 145 18.29 -2.57 7.99
C LYS A 145 19.46 -3.37 8.54
N THR A 146 20.64 -3.09 8.01
CA THR A 146 21.90 -3.68 8.44
C THR A 146 23.07 -2.74 8.19
N SER A 147 24.10 -2.82 9.02
CA SER A 147 25.43 -2.23 8.78
C SER A 147 26.45 -3.27 8.30
N SER A 148 25.98 -4.49 8.01
CA SER A 148 26.77 -5.63 7.53
C SER A 148 26.12 -6.24 6.27
N SER A 149 26.54 -7.44 5.84
CA SER A 149 25.91 -8.11 4.69
C SER A 149 24.42 -8.39 4.95
N VAL A 150 23.58 -8.04 3.96
CA VAL A 150 22.13 -8.27 3.97
C VAL A 150 21.82 -9.76 4.09
N GLU A 151 22.53 -10.60 3.34
CA GLU A 151 22.36 -12.05 3.32
C GLU A 151 22.63 -12.67 4.70
N VAL A 152 23.72 -12.23 5.35
CA VAL A 152 24.07 -12.67 6.71
C VAL A 152 22.99 -12.24 7.69
N ARG A 153 22.58 -10.96 7.65
CA ARG A 153 21.56 -10.42 8.54
C ARG A 153 20.23 -11.13 8.43
N ILE A 154 19.79 -11.41 7.20
CA ILE A 154 18.55 -12.16 6.97
C ILE A 154 18.69 -13.55 7.57
N THR A 155 19.77 -14.27 7.26
CA THR A 155 20.03 -15.62 7.79
C THR A 155 19.97 -15.68 9.32
N GLU A 156 20.53 -14.69 10.02
CA GLU A 156 20.45 -14.56 11.48
C GLU A 156 19.02 -14.35 12.00
N GLN A 157 18.19 -13.63 11.25
CA GLN A 157 16.81 -13.31 11.63
C GLN A 157 15.83 -14.44 11.37
N VAL A 158 16.03 -15.23 10.31
CA VAL A 158 15.01 -16.19 9.84
C VAL A 158 15.08 -17.58 10.47
N GLY A 159 16.15 -17.94 11.19
CA GLY A 159 16.25 -19.26 11.83
C GLY A 159 15.85 -20.39 10.86
N TYR A 160 14.86 -21.20 11.22
CA TYR A 160 14.23 -22.19 10.33
C TYR A 160 12.90 -21.67 9.76
N LEU A 161 12.95 -21.04 8.58
CA LEU A 161 11.75 -20.79 7.80
C LEU A 161 11.37 -22.00 6.92
N PRO A 162 10.09 -22.16 6.56
CA PRO A 162 9.64 -23.22 5.66
C PRO A 162 10.24 -23.13 4.26
N GLU A 163 10.67 -21.93 3.84
CA GLU A 163 11.28 -21.65 2.55
C GLU A 163 12.44 -20.65 2.70
N LYS A 164 13.35 -20.65 1.74
CA LYS A 164 14.45 -19.68 1.70
C LYS A 164 13.89 -18.29 1.34
N PRO A 165 14.16 -17.25 2.15
CA PRO A 165 13.74 -15.90 1.84
C PRO A 165 14.45 -15.37 0.59
N VAL A 166 13.73 -14.58 -0.20
CA VAL A 166 14.23 -13.91 -1.41
C VAL A 166 14.38 -12.43 -1.12
N ILE A 167 15.57 -11.88 -1.41
CA ILE A 167 15.84 -10.44 -1.30
C ILE A 167 15.33 -9.79 -2.58
N GLY A 168 14.31 -8.94 -2.45
CA GLY A 168 13.72 -8.23 -3.59
C GLY A 168 14.30 -6.84 -3.79
N PHE A 169 14.69 -6.16 -2.71
CA PHE A 169 15.12 -4.77 -2.76
C PHE A 169 16.27 -4.49 -1.79
N VAL A 170 17.21 -3.64 -2.20
CA VAL A 170 18.33 -3.13 -1.38
C VAL A 170 18.54 -1.63 -1.65
N LEU A 171 18.55 -0.81 -0.61
CA LEU A 171 19.02 0.57 -0.65
C LEU A 171 20.33 0.67 0.15
N CYS A 172 21.44 0.96 -0.53
CA CYS A 172 22.71 1.28 0.12
C CYS A 172 22.73 2.75 0.54
N THR A 173 23.14 3.03 1.78
CA THR A 173 23.11 4.37 2.39
C THR A 173 24.08 4.46 3.56
N ASP A 174 24.46 5.68 3.96
CA ASP A 174 25.21 5.93 5.20
C ASP A 174 24.27 6.35 6.36
N HIS A 175 22.96 6.36 6.11
CA HIS A 175 21.91 6.83 7.02
C HIS A 175 20.79 5.78 7.14
N SER A 176 21.12 4.53 7.46
CA SER A 176 20.14 3.44 7.43
C SER A 176 19.03 3.58 8.49
N ASN A 177 19.29 4.23 9.61
CA ASN A 177 18.26 4.45 10.64
C ASN A 177 17.16 5.40 10.13
N GLU A 178 17.58 6.50 9.51
CA GLU A 178 16.71 7.53 8.96
C GLU A 178 15.89 6.97 7.81
N TRP A 179 16.54 6.24 6.89
CA TRP A 179 15.88 5.63 5.74
C TRP A 179 14.89 4.53 6.12
N GLU A 180 15.21 3.66 7.07
CA GLU A 180 14.27 2.63 7.55
C GLU A 180 13.02 3.28 8.13
N ARG A 181 13.21 4.26 9.02
CA ARG A 181 12.11 4.98 9.65
C ARG A 181 11.26 5.71 8.61
N LEU A 182 11.88 6.34 7.62
CA LEU A 182 11.20 7.06 6.55
C LEU A 182 10.37 6.11 5.68
N LEU A 183 10.97 5.01 5.21
CA LEU A 183 10.26 4.00 4.41
C LEU A 183 9.10 3.37 5.18
N HIS A 184 9.30 3.01 6.45
CA HIS A 184 8.22 2.50 7.30
C HIS A 184 7.11 3.53 7.48
N THR A 185 7.45 4.82 7.64
CA THR A 185 6.47 5.89 7.79
C THR A 185 5.66 6.06 6.51
N VAL A 186 6.32 6.15 5.35
CA VAL A 186 5.65 6.26 4.05
C VAL A 186 4.73 5.07 3.81
N LEU A 187 5.20 3.84 4.03
CA LEU A 187 4.38 2.65 3.82
C LEU A 187 3.21 2.55 4.82
N LYS A 188 3.37 3.01 6.06
CA LYS A 188 2.26 3.15 7.03
C LYS A 188 1.24 4.17 6.56
N LEU A 189 1.68 5.33 6.07
CA LEU A 189 0.80 6.36 5.51
C LEU A 189 0.10 5.89 4.25
N MET A 190 0.74 5.03 3.45
CA MET A 190 0.13 4.34 2.31
C MET A 190 -0.77 3.16 2.74
N HIS A 191 -0.90 2.89 4.05
CA HIS A 191 -1.65 1.79 4.64
C HIS A 191 -1.23 0.40 4.12
N ARG A 192 0.07 0.21 3.92
CA ARG A 192 0.62 -1.07 3.46
C ARG A 192 0.93 -2.04 4.60
N SER A 193 0.85 -1.65 5.86
CA SER A 193 1.20 -2.54 6.98
C SER A 193 0.40 -3.85 6.96
N CYS A 194 1.07 -4.96 7.27
CA CYS A 194 0.47 -6.29 7.42
C CYS A 194 0.22 -6.59 8.91
N PRO A 195 -0.90 -6.16 9.53
CA PRO A 195 -1.13 -6.30 10.97
C PRO A 195 -1.28 -7.76 11.44
N SER A 196 -1.50 -8.69 10.50
CA SER A 196 -1.54 -10.14 10.78
C SER A 196 -0.18 -10.83 10.74
N ALA A 197 0.87 -10.12 10.32
CA ALA A 197 2.23 -10.66 10.28
C ALA A 197 2.90 -10.56 11.66
N VAL A 198 3.88 -11.44 11.91
CA VAL A 198 4.67 -11.39 13.14
C VAL A 198 5.71 -10.28 13.03
N GLY A 199 5.52 -9.23 13.84
CA GLY A 199 6.35 -8.02 13.84
C GLY A 199 5.70 -6.85 13.08
N THR A 200 6.26 -5.65 13.25
CA THR A 200 5.72 -4.39 12.72
C THR A 200 6.38 -3.94 11.41
N GLU A 201 7.25 -4.78 10.86
CA GLU A 201 8.16 -4.47 9.75
C GLU A 201 7.69 -5.07 8.42
N TRP A 202 6.44 -5.55 8.36
CA TRP A 202 5.86 -6.21 7.20
C TRP A 202 4.87 -5.29 6.47
N TYR A 203 5.02 -5.20 5.15
CA TYR A 203 4.23 -4.33 4.31
C TYR A 203 3.84 -5.01 2.99
N GLU A 204 2.59 -4.79 2.54
CA GLU A 204 2.10 -5.15 1.21
C GLU A 204 2.74 -4.21 0.18
N THR A 205 3.84 -4.63 -0.44
CA THR A 205 4.63 -3.81 -1.36
C THR A 205 5.24 -4.65 -2.48
N THR A 206 6.01 -4.02 -3.37
CA THR A 206 6.85 -4.70 -4.36
C THR A 206 8.23 -4.05 -4.40
N PRO A 207 9.27 -4.73 -4.90
CA PRO A 207 10.59 -4.13 -5.08
C PRO A 207 10.57 -2.80 -5.86
N GLU A 208 9.70 -2.70 -6.87
CA GLU A 208 9.56 -1.52 -7.73
C GLU A 208 8.92 -0.36 -6.96
N GLU A 209 7.87 -0.63 -6.18
CA GLU A 209 7.24 0.41 -5.35
C GLU A 209 8.24 0.97 -4.34
N LEU A 210 9.09 0.12 -3.76
CA LEU A 210 10.16 0.57 -2.86
C LEU A 210 11.20 1.43 -3.58
N ALA A 211 11.65 1.01 -4.77
CA ALA A 211 12.62 1.76 -5.55
C ALA A 211 12.08 3.14 -5.97
N GLU A 212 10.81 3.20 -6.37
CA GLU A 212 10.13 4.44 -6.75
C GLU A 212 9.99 5.39 -5.54
N ILE A 213 9.56 4.88 -4.38
CA ILE A 213 9.48 5.68 -3.15
C ILE A 213 10.84 6.29 -2.83
N VAL A 214 11.91 5.48 -2.87
CA VAL A 214 13.27 5.98 -2.61
C VAL A 214 13.68 7.06 -3.60
N HIS A 215 13.42 6.85 -4.90
CA HIS A 215 13.75 7.83 -5.93
C HIS A 215 13.05 9.17 -5.69
N GLN A 216 11.75 9.15 -5.39
CA GLN A 216 10.98 10.37 -5.12
C GLN A 216 11.45 11.08 -3.86
N LEU A 217 11.73 10.35 -2.79
CA LEU A 217 12.25 10.93 -1.54
C LEU A 217 13.62 11.57 -1.76
N GLN A 218 14.51 10.93 -2.52
CA GLN A 218 15.82 11.50 -2.87
C GLN A 218 15.68 12.80 -3.66
N ALA A 219 14.75 12.85 -4.61
CA ALA A 219 14.48 14.06 -5.38
C ALA A 219 13.97 15.20 -4.49
N LEU A 220 13.05 14.92 -3.55
CA LEU A 220 12.54 15.90 -2.59
C LEU A 220 13.67 16.44 -1.68
N ILE A 221 14.49 15.56 -1.12
CA ILE A 221 15.61 15.94 -0.25
C ILE A 221 16.64 16.80 -1.01
N SER A 222 16.84 16.53 -2.30
CA SER A 222 17.78 17.28 -3.13
C SER A 222 17.25 18.67 -3.52
N ASN A 223 15.94 18.82 -3.69
CA ASN A 223 15.30 20.08 -4.06
C ASN A 223 15.21 21.07 -2.87
N ASP A 224 15.20 20.59 -1.63
CA ASP A 224 15.26 21.42 -0.43
C ASP A 224 16.68 21.99 -0.15
N HIS A 225 17.64 21.78 -1.05
CA HIS A 225 19.04 22.23 -0.93
C HIS A 225 19.51 23.20 -2.01
N GLU A 226 18.62 23.77 -2.82
CA GLU A 226 18.99 24.97 -3.60
C GLU A 226 19.18 26.16 -2.64
N PRO A 227 20.39 26.76 -2.53
CA PRO A 227 20.57 27.95 -1.74
C PRO A 227 19.76 29.10 -2.36
N GLU A 228 19.01 29.83 -1.53
CA GLU A 228 18.41 31.10 -1.95
C GLU A 228 19.49 31.96 -2.64
N PRO A 229 19.20 32.53 -3.82
CA PRO A 229 20.12 33.46 -4.44
C PRO A 229 20.35 34.62 -3.49
N ALA A 230 21.60 34.84 -3.10
CA ALA A 230 21.98 35.99 -2.29
C ALA A 230 21.59 37.28 -3.04
N GLU A 231 20.66 38.04 -2.46
CA GLU A 231 20.34 39.42 -2.87
C GLU A 231 21.49 40.38 -2.51
#